data_AF-A0A2T4WL56-F1
#
_entry.id   AF-A0A2T4WL56-F1
#
_cell.length_a   1.000
_cell.length_b   1.000
_cell.length_c   1.000
_cell.angle_alpha   90.00
_cell.angle_beta   90.00
_cell.angle_gamma   90.00
#
_symmetry.space_group_name_H-M   'P 1'
#
loop_
_entity.id
_entity.type
_entity.pdbx_description
1 polymer ?
#
loop_
_entity_poly.entity_id
_entity_poly.type
_entity_poly.pdbx_seq_one_letter_code
_entity_poly.pdbx_strand_id
1 'polypeptide(L)'
;MERFVVVSENRSYQEIFALMAKKLAVPGPQVEVKPWMSALAWRWEALKSRITGKAPLVTKETARTSLGFYYYENDKVKKALDYEFIPVEKSIADLASFYQQK
;
A
#
# COMPACT_ATOMS: atom_id res chain seq x y z
N MET A 1 23.52 17.71 6.67
CA MET A 1 22.74 16.50 6.97
C MET A 1 22.23 15.94 5.65
N GLU A 2 22.52 14.68 5.36
CA GLU A 2 22.04 14.05 4.13
C GLU A 2 20.67 13.41 4.35
N ARG A 3 19.78 13.53 3.36
CA ARG A 3 18.49 12.85 3.34
C ARG A 3 18.53 11.75 2.28
N PHE A 4 17.92 10.61 2.60
CA PHE A 4 17.83 9.44 1.74
C PHE A 4 16.37 9.00 1.64
N VAL A 5 15.97 8.52 0.47
CA VAL A 5 14.67 7.88 0.23
C VAL A 5 14.85 6.38 0.39
N VAL A 6 14.05 5.76 1.26
CA VAL A 6 14.10 4.32 1.55
C VAL A 6 12.87 3.65 0.94
N VAL A 7 12.92 3.43 -0.36
CA VAL A 7 11.86 2.76 -1.14
C VAL A 7 12.54 1.71 -2.01
N SER A 8 12.05 0.47 -2.04
CA SER A 8 12.65 -0.59 -2.86
C SER A 8 12.29 -0.46 -4.34
N GLU A 9 10.98 -0.39 -4.62
CA GLU A 9 10.39 -0.32 -5.95
C GLU A 9 9.17 0.61 -5.93
N ASN A 10 8.90 1.25 -7.07
CA ASN A 10 7.67 1.99 -7.29
C ASN A 10 6.64 1.05 -7.94
N ARG A 11 5.54 0.79 -7.25
CA ARG A 11 4.44 -0.07 -7.70
C ARG A 11 3.11 0.62 -7.45
N SER A 12 2.15 0.38 -8.32
CA SER A 12 0.77 0.83 -8.12
C SER A 12 0.07 0.00 -7.04
N TYR A 13 -0.92 0.58 -6.37
CA TYR A 13 -1.77 -0.16 -5.43
C TYR A 13 -2.43 -1.37 -6.08
N GLN A 14 -2.84 -1.25 -7.34
CA GLN A 14 -3.43 -2.35 -8.11
C GLN A 14 -2.46 -3.54 -8.22
N GLU A 15 -1.20 -3.31 -8.59
CA GLU A 15 -0.19 -4.37 -8.71
C GLU A 15 0.06 -5.03 -7.36
N ILE A 16 0.22 -4.23 -6.29
CA ILE A 16 0.46 -4.77 -4.95
C ILE A 16 -0.72 -5.62 -4.49
N PHE A 17 -1.97 -5.15 -4.65
CA PHE A 17 -3.17 -5.92 -4.29
C PHE A 17 -3.34 -7.18 -5.14
N ALA A 18 -3.02 -7.12 -6.43
CA ALA A 18 -3.06 -8.30 -7.30
C ALA A 18 -2.02 -9.35 -6.90
N LEU A 19 -0.79 -8.94 -6.57
CA LEU A 19 0.25 -9.83 -6.07
C LEU A 19 -0.15 -10.47 -4.74
N MET A 20 -0.68 -9.69 -3.81
CA MET A 20 -1.19 -10.21 -2.53
C MET A 20 -2.29 -11.23 -2.74
N ALA A 21 -3.30 -10.92 -3.55
CA ALA A 21 -4.42 -11.81 -3.83
C ALA A 21 -3.95 -13.13 -4.45
N LYS A 22 -3.01 -13.06 -5.40
CA LYS A 22 -2.39 -14.25 -6.01
C LYS A 22 -1.68 -15.12 -4.99
N LYS A 23 -0.86 -14.53 -4.09
CA LYS A 23 -0.11 -15.30 -3.07
C LYS A 23 -1.02 -15.86 -1.97
N LEU A 24 -2.12 -15.18 -1.66
CA LEU A 24 -3.11 -15.62 -0.67
C LEU A 24 -4.19 -16.55 -1.24
N ALA A 25 -4.19 -16.83 -2.56
CA ALA A 25 -5.21 -17.62 -3.25
C ALA A 25 -6.65 -17.10 -3.05
N VAL A 26 -6.82 -15.77 -3.03
CA VAL A 26 -8.13 -15.09 -2.93
C VAL A 26 -8.45 -14.33 -4.23
N PRO A 27 -9.72 -13.96 -4.47
CA PRO A 27 -10.08 -13.14 -5.62
C PRO A 27 -9.29 -11.83 -5.66
N GLY A 28 -8.76 -11.50 -6.84
CA GLY A 28 -8.03 -10.25 -7.07
C GLY A 28 -8.91 -9.00 -7.02
N PRO A 29 -8.30 -7.80 -7.08
CA PRO A 29 -9.05 -6.54 -7.14
C PRO A 29 -9.87 -6.46 -8.44
N GLN A 30 -11.20 -6.45 -8.32
CA GLN A 30 -12.12 -6.42 -9.47
C GLN A 30 -12.71 -5.03 -9.74
N VAL A 31 -12.70 -4.14 -8.75
CA VAL A 31 -13.34 -2.83 -8.81
C VAL A 31 -12.28 -1.76 -8.65
N GLU A 32 -12.11 -0.95 -9.69
CA GLU A 32 -11.30 0.26 -9.62
C GLU A 32 -12.01 1.33 -8.79
N VAL A 33 -11.31 1.87 -7.80
CA VAL A 33 -11.87 2.91 -6.94
C VAL A 33 -11.85 4.25 -7.67
N LYS A 34 -13.02 4.82 -7.94
CA LYS A 34 -13.14 6.16 -8.55
C LYS A 34 -13.00 7.26 -7.47
N PRO A 35 -12.56 8.48 -7.83
CA PRO A 35 -12.40 9.59 -6.87
C PRO A 35 -13.65 9.89 -6.03
N TRP A 36 -14.84 9.77 -6.61
CA TRP A 36 -16.11 9.97 -5.89
C TRP A 36 -16.39 8.85 -4.87
N MET A 37 -15.98 7.60 -5.17
CA MET A 37 -16.12 6.47 -4.25
C MET A 37 -15.20 6.65 -3.04
N SER A 38 -13.94 7.03 -3.28
CA SER A 38 -12.99 7.40 -2.24
C SER A 38 -13.54 8.52 -1.36
N ALA A 39 -14.16 9.55 -1.97
CA ALA A 39 -14.74 10.68 -1.25
C ALA A 39 -15.90 10.28 -0.34
N LEU A 40 -16.75 9.33 -0.76
CA LEU A 40 -17.83 8.80 0.07
C LEU A 40 -17.29 7.89 1.18
N ALA A 41 -16.30 7.04 0.88
CA ALA A 41 -15.74 6.08 1.82
C ALA A 41 -15.13 6.76 3.05
N TRP A 42 -14.29 7.79 2.88
CA TRP A 42 -13.67 8.46 4.04
C TRP A 42 -14.70 9.25 4.87
N ARG A 43 -15.75 9.78 4.24
CA ARG A 43 -16.84 10.49 4.95
C ARG A 43 -17.65 9.51 5.80
N TRP A 44 -17.94 8.33 5.26
CA TRP A 44 -18.63 7.27 5.98
C TRP A 44 -17.80 6.75 7.16
N GLU A 45 -16.52 6.47 6.94
CA GLU A 45 -15.61 6.03 8.01
C GLU A 45 -15.39 7.12 9.06
N ALA A 46 -15.35 8.41 8.69
CA ALA A 46 -15.30 9.51 9.65
C ALA A 46 -16.57 9.59 10.52
N LEU A 47 -17.76 9.40 9.93
CA LEU A 47 -19.02 9.36 10.66
C LEU A 47 -19.07 8.16 11.62
N LYS A 48 -18.71 6.97 11.11
CA LYS A 48 -18.65 5.73 11.89
C LYS A 48 -17.62 5.82 13.01
N SER A 49 -16.45 6.38 12.76
CA SER A 49 -15.40 6.62 13.77
C SER A 49 -15.90 7.56 14.86
N ARG A 50 -16.60 8.64 14.49
CA ARG A 50 -17.20 9.57 15.45
C ARG A 50 -18.27 8.93 16.34
N ILE A 51 -19.02 7.95 15.82
CA ILE A 51 -20.06 7.22 16.58
C ILE A 51 -19.46 6.09 17.42
N THR A 52 -18.49 5.35 16.89
CA THR A 52 -17.96 4.12 17.51
C THR A 52 -16.67 4.33 18.31
N GLY A 53 -16.02 5.49 18.19
CA GLY A 53 -14.71 5.78 18.78
C GLY A 53 -13.55 4.99 18.17
N LYS A 54 -13.80 4.15 17.16
CA LYS A 54 -12.79 3.30 16.52
C LYS A 54 -12.02 4.06 15.45
N ALA A 55 -10.75 3.74 15.27
CA ALA A 55 -9.93 4.32 14.21
C ALA A 55 -10.53 3.99 12.82
N PRO A 56 -10.59 4.97 11.90
CA PRO A 56 -11.12 4.76 10.56
C PRO A 56 -10.19 3.85 9.76
N LEU A 57 -10.75 2.88 9.03
CA LEU A 57 -9.99 1.99 8.16
C LEU A 57 -9.47 2.73 6.91
N VAL A 58 -10.24 3.72 6.44
CA VAL A 58 -9.89 4.56 5.30
C VAL A 58 -9.92 6.02 5.75
N THR A 59 -8.76 6.65 5.78
CA THR A 59 -8.66 8.09 6.06
C THR A 59 -8.79 8.91 4.78
N LYS A 60 -9.10 10.21 4.92
CA LYS A 60 -9.10 11.16 3.79
C LYS A 60 -7.75 11.18 3.05
N GLU A 61 -6.65 11.07 3.79
CA GLU A 61 -5.30 11.08 3.22
C GLU A 61 -5.01 9.79 2.44
N THR A 62 -5.33 8.62 3.00
CA THR A 62 -5.21 7.34 2.28
C THR A 62 -6.12 7.29 1.05
N ALA A 63 -7.35 7.82 1.15
CA ALA A 63 -8.29 7.92 0.03
C ALA A 63 -7.78 8.82 -1.11
N ARG A 64 -7.01 9.88 -0.78
CA ARG A 64 -6.43 10.79 -1.77
C ARG A 64 -5.16 10.24 -2.38
N THR A 65 -4.27 9.67 -1.56
CA THR A 65 -2.96 9.16 -1.99
C THR A 65 -3.08 7.80 -2.69
N SER A 66 -4.08 6.98 -2.38
CA SER A 66 -4.25 5.68 -3.06
C SER A 66 -4.48 5.76 -4.57
N LEU A 67 -4.98 6.90 -5.06
CA LEU A 67 -5.23 7.15 -6.48
C LEU A 67 -4.04 7.81 -7.20
N GLY A 68 -2.96 8.15 -6.49
CA GLY A 68 -1.77 8.79 -7.04
C GLY A 68 -0.69 7.77 -7.39
N PHE A 69 0.03 8.03 -8.49
CA PHE A 69 1.30 7.36 -8.76
C PHE A 69 2.43 8.16 -8.11
N TYR A 70 3.14 7.55 -7.16
CA TYR A 70 4.29 8.15 -6.52
C TYR A 70 5.54 7.40 -6.97
N TYR A 71 6.42 8.12 -7.66
CA TYR A 71 7.69 7.61 -8.11
C TYR A 71 8.79 8.23 -7.27
N TYR A 72 9.58 7.38 -6.64
CA TYR A 72 10.71 7.76 -5.81
C TYR A 72 11.99 7.15 -6.36
N GLU A 73 13.05 7.95 -6.42
CA GLU A 73 14.39 7.50 -6.79
C GLU A 73 15.16 7.05 -5.54
N ASN A 74 15.76 5.86 -5.60
CA ASN A 74 16.51 5.26 -4.48
C ASN A 74 18.01 5.09 -4.77
N ASP A 75 18.50 5.62 -5.89
CA ASP A 75 19.91 5.53 -6.30
C ASP A 75 20.87 6.05 -5.24
N LYS A 76 20.50 7.13 -4.55
CA LYS A 76 21.35 7.75 -3.55
C LYS A 76 21.69 6.79 -2.41
N VAL A 77 20.70 6.06 -1.91
CA VAL A 77 20.90 5.13 -0.77
C VAL A 77 21.58 3.84 -1.22
N LYS A 78 21.25 3.33 -2.41
CA LYS A 78 21.90 2.17 -3.00
C LYS A 78 23.40 2.40 -3.18
N LYS A 79 23.80 3.54 -3.77
CA LYS A 79 25.20 3.90 -4.03
C LYS A 79 25.96 4.24 -2.75
N ALA A 80 25.33 4.96 -1.82
CA ALA A 80 26.00 5.37 -0.58
C ALA A 80 26.27 4.21 0.38
N LEU A 81 25.44 3.17 0.36
CA LEU A 81 25.52 2.04 1.29
C LEU A 81 25.90 0.70 0.63
N ASP A 82 26.11 0.68 -0.69
CA ASP A 82 26.29 -0.54 -1.49
C ASP A 82 25.20 -1.59 -1.19
N TYR A 83 23.94 -1.14 -1.23
CA TYR A 83 22.80 -1.89 -0.72
C TYR A 83 21.80 -2.26 -1.82
N GLU A 84 21.35 -3.51 -1.81
CA GLU A 84 20.26 -4.01 -2.65
C GLU A 84 19.00 -4.25 -1.82
N PHE A 85 17.90 -3.60 -2.22
CA PHE A 85 16.61 -3.78 -1.56
C PHE A 85 15.97 -5.13 -1.87
N ILE A 86 15.26 -5.68 -0.89
CA ILE A 86 14.40 -6.84 -1.09
C ILE A 86 13.25 -6.47 -2.04
N PRO A 87 13.00 -7.26 -3.10
CA PRO A 87 11.88 -7.01 -4.01
C PRO A 87 10.52 -7.08 -3.31
N VAL A 88 9.58 -6.23 -3.72
CA VAL A 88 8.23 -6.16 -3.12
C VAL A 88 7.52 -7.51 -3.22
N GLU A 89 7.66 -8.22 -4.35
CA GLU A 89 7.03 -9.54 -4.50
C GLU A 89 7.54 -10.56 -3.48
N LYS A 90 8.84 -10.54 -3.15
CA LYS A 90 9.41 -11.44 -2.15
C LYS A 90 8.83 -11.14 -0.77
N SER A 91 8.80 -9.86 -0.38
CA SER A 91 8.17 -9.44 0.88
C SER A 91 6.71 -9.87 0.99
N ILE A 92 5.94 -9.76 -0.10
CA ILE A 92 4.54 -10.22 -0.13
C ILE A 92 4.46 -11.74 0.02
N ALA A 93 5.31 -12.49 -0.66
CA ALA A 93 5.32 -13.96 -0.57
C ALA A 93 5.65 -14.44 0.85
N ASP A 94 6.68 -13.86 1.48
CA ASP A 94 7.11 -14.18 2.83
C ASP A 94 5.97 -13.92 3.84
N LEU A 95 5.33 -12.74 3.77
CA LEU A 95 4.21 -12.39 4.65
C LEU A 95 2.96 -13.24 4.40
N ALA A 96 2.63 -13.54 3.13
CA ALA A 96 1.51 -14.40 2.81
C ALA A 96 1.70 -15.81 3.39
N SER A 97 2.93 -16.34 3.33
CA SER A 97 3.25 -17.65 3.92
C SER A 97 3.09 -17.66 5.44
N PHE A 98 3.47 -16.58 6.13
CA PHE A 98 3.29 -16.44 7.57
C PHE A 98 1.80 -16.37 7.95
N TYR A 99 0.98 -15.67 7.16
CA TYR A 99 -0.45 -15.56 7.41
C TYR A 99 -1.19 -16.90 7.23
N GLN A 100 -0.77 -17.73 6.29
CA GLN A 100 -1.35 -19.06 6.02
C GLN A 100 -0.97 -20.13 7.06
N GLN A 101 0.08 -19.91 7.85
CA GLN A 101 0.52 -20.85 8.90
C GLN A 101 -0.28 -20.74 10.20
N LYS A 102 -1.30 -19.90 10.24
CA LYS A 102 -2.12 -19.62 11.43
C LYS A 102 -3.55 -20.11 11.24
#